data_AF-A0A644ZF29-F1
#
_entry.id   AF-A0A644ZF29-F1
#
_cell.length_a   1.000
_cell.length_b   1.000
_cell.length_c   1.000
_cell.angle_alpha   90.00
_cell.angle_beta   90.00
_cell.angle_gamma   90.00
#
_symmetry.space_group_name_H-M   'P 1'
#
loop_
_entity.id
_entity.type
_entity.pdbx_description
1 polymer ?
#
loop_
_entity_poly.entity_id
_entity_poly.type
_entity_poly.pdbx_seq_one_letter_code
_entity_poly.pdbx_strand_id
1 'polypeptide(L)' 'MNLSSEDFIINDGERICQMIIARHARVEWLQVDDLDETERGAGGFGHTGKH' A
#
# COMPACT_ATOMS: atom_id res chain seq x y z
N MET A 1 -13.01 -7.46 3.12
CA MET A 1 -13.20 -8.23 1.87
C MET A 1 -13.35 -9.69 2.26
N ASN A 2 -14.41 -10.35 1.81
CA ASN A 2 -14.50 -11.80 1.93
C ASN A 2 -13.75 -12.42 0.73
N LEU A 3 -12.77 -13.29 1.00
CA LEU A 3 -11.94 -13.97 -0.01
C LEU A 3 -12.35 -15.43 -0.21
N SER A 4 -13.38 -15.91 0.51
CA SER A 4 -13.87 -17.28 0.41
C SER A 4 -14.96 -17.42 -0.66
N SER A 5 -15.37 -18.66 -0.93
CA SER A 5 -16.53 -19.02 -1.75
C SER A 5 -17.85 -19.01 -0.98
N GLU A 6 -17.82 -18.71 0.31
CA GLU A 6 -18.97 -18.86 1.23
C GLU A 6 -19.49 -17.51 1.69
N ASP A 7 -20.78 -17.44 2.00
CA ASP A 7 -21.39 -16.23 2.54
C ASP A 7 -20.83 -15.90 3.94
N PHE A 8 -20.60 -14.60 4.17
CA PHE A 8 -20.19 -14.06 5.47
C PHE A 8 -21.16 -12.95 5.89
N ILE A 9 -21.97 -13.23 6.91
CA ILE A 9 -22.98 -12.31 7.43
C ILE A 9 -22.36 -11.48 8.55
N ILE A 10 -22.43 -10.16 8.42
CA ILE A 10 -22.04 -9.21 9.47
C ILE A 10 -23.31 -8.72 10.14
N ASN A 11 -23.38 -8.83 11.47
CA ASN A 11 -24.52 -8.36 12.25
C ASN A 11 -24.27 -6.97 12.83
N ASP A 12 -25.36 -6.29 13.20
CA ASP A 12 -25.30 -4.99 13.86
C ASP A 12 -24.49 -5.06 15.16
N GLY A 13 -23.49 -4.18 15.29
CA GLY A 13 -22.60 -4.11 16.45
C GLY A 13 -21.32 -4.94 16.36
N GLU A 14 -21.13 -5.73 15.29
CA GLU A 14 -19.88 -6.47 15.10
C GLU A 14 -18.70 -5.56 14.74
N ARG A 15 -17.53 -5.86 15.33
CA ARG A 15 -16.28 -5.15 15.03
C ARG A 15 -15.58 -5.82 13.84
N ILE A 16 -15.71 -5.23 12.66
CA ILE A 16 -15.19 -5.80 11.40
C ILE A 16 -13.92 -5.14 10.87
N CYS A 17 -13.49 -4.03 11.47
CA CYS A 17 -12.32 -3.24 11.08
C CYS A 17 -11.78 -2.43 12.27
N GLN A 18 -10.62 -1.82 12.09
CA GLN A 18 -9.99 -0.93 13.07
C GLN A 18 -9.45 0.33 12.38
N MET A 19 -9.45 1.46 13.11
CA MET A 19 -8.91 2.73 12.65
C MET A 19 -7.47 2.88 13.11
N ILE A 20 -6.60 3.37 12.22
CA ILE A 20 -5.22 3.74 12.53
C ILE A 20 -5.04 5.21 12.16
N ILE A 21 -4.50 6.00 13.09
CA ILE A 21 -4.13 7.40 12.84
C ILE A 21 -2.63 7.43 12.49
N ALA A 22 -2.32 7.66 11.22
CA ALA A 22 -0.95 7.73 10.73
C ALA A 22 -0.63 9.13 10.20
N ARG A 23 0.62 9.57 10.37
CA ARG A 23 1.11 10.82 9.77
C ARG A 23 1.24 10.64 8.27
N HIS A 24 0.87 11.66 7.52
CA HIS A 24 1.15 11.75 6.08
C HIS A 24 1.79 13.10 5.78
N ALA A 25 2.63 13.13 4.74
CA ALA A 25 3.17 14.38 4.21
C ALA A 25 2.19 14.98 3.19
N ARG A 26 2.26 16.30 3.01
CA ARG A 26 1.72 16.99 1.84
C ARG A 26 2.89 17.43 0.99
N VAL A 27 2.81 17.15 -0.30
CA VAL A 27 3.88 17.49 -1.25
C VAL A 27 3.34 18.43 -2.32
N GLU A 28 4.24 19.24 -2.86
CA GLU A 28 4.04 19.98 -4.09
C GLU A 28 4.83 19.27 -5.19
N TRP A 29 4.20 19.07 -6.34
CA TRP A 29 4.84 18.41 -7.47
C TRP A 29 5.76 19.40 -8.17
N LEU A 30 7.03 19.03 -8.34
CA LEU A 30 7.98 19.74 -9.17
C LEU A 30 8.25 18.91 -10.43
N GLN A 31 7.86 19.43 -11.58
CA GLN A 31 8.14 18.79 -12.86
C GLN A 31 9.61 18.99 -13.23
N VAL A 32 10.27 17.90 -13.64
CA VAL A 32 11.65 17.85 -14.14
C VAL A 32 11.70 16.91 -15.34
N ASP A 33 12.70 17.08 -16.21
CA ASP A 33 12.84 16.23 -17.40
C ASP A 33 13.31 14.81 -17.03
N ASP A 34 14.22 14.69 -16.07
CA ASP A 34 14.79 13.41 -15.60
C ASP A 34 14.98 13.39 -14.07
N LEU A 35 14.98 12.20 -13.48
CA LEU A 35 15.28 11.97 -12.07
C LEU A 35 16.72 11.47 -11.90
N ASP A 36 17.35 11.79 -10.77
CA ASP A 36 18.69 11.28 -10.43
C ASP A 36 18.71 9.75 -10.32
N GLU A 37 19.82 9.14 -10.74
CA GLU A 37 20.04 7.70 -10.58
C GLU A 37 20.24 7.32 -9.11
N THR A 38 19.78 6.13 -8.74
CA THR A 38 20.00 5.55 -7.41
C THR A 38 20.44 4.10 -7.58
N GLU A 39 21.11 3.54 -6.55
CA GLU A 39 21.54 2.13 -6.55
C GLU A 39 20.39 1.14 -6.86
N ARG A 40 19.17 1.47 -6.41
CA ARG A 40 17.97 0.66 -6.70
C ARG A 40 17.42 0.89 -8.11
N GLY A 41 17.54 2.11 -8.65
CA GLY A 41 17.00 2.50 -9.94
C GLY A 41 15.52 2.11 -10.10
N ALA A 42 15.20 1.47 -11.24
CA ALA A 42 13.86 0.97 -11.54
C ALA A 42 13.49 -0.36 -10.82
N GLY A 43 14.31 -0.84 -9.88
CA GLY A 43 14.09 -2.08 -9.15
C GLY A 43 12.78 -2.11 -8.34
N GLY A 44 11.97 -3.14 -8.56
CA GLY A 44 10.68 -3.40 -7.91
C GLY A 44 10.27 -4.88 -8.00
N PHE A 45 9.07 -5.25 -7.53
CA PHE A 45 8.51 -6.60 -7.70
C PHE A 45 9.39 -7.78 -7.25
N GLY A 46 10.08 -7.63 -6.11
CA GLY A 46 10.99 -8.67 -5.61
C GLY A 46 12.37 -8.68 -6.27
N HIS A 47 12.84 -7.51 -6.76
CA HIS A 47 14.16 -7.38 -7.39
C HIS A 47 15.35 -7.86 -6.53
N THR A 48 15.19 -7.98 -5.21
CA THR A 48 16.21 -8.47 -4.28
C THR A 48 16.24 -10.01 -4.15
N GLY A 49 15.38 -10.74 -4.88
CA GLY A 49 15.31 -12.20 -4.81
C GLY A 49 14.66 -12.75 -3.52
N LYS A 50 14.64 -14.08 -3.39
CA LYS A 50 14.00 -14.82 -2.29
C LYS A 50 14.95 -15.83 -1.60
N HIS A 51 16.26 -15.64 -1.69
CA HIS A 51 17.25 -16.56 -1.13
C HIS A 51 18.05 -15.89 -0.01
#